data_AF-A0A1E5L533-F1
#
_entry.id   AF-A0A1E5L533-F1
#
_cell.length_a   1.000
_cell.length_b   1.000
_cell.length_c   1.000
_cell.angle_alpha   90.00
_cell.angle_beta   90.00
_cell.angle_gamma   90.00
#
_symmetry.space_group_name_H-M   'P 1'
#
loop_
_entity.id
_entity.type
_entity.pdbx_description
1 polymer ?
#
loop_
_entity_poly.entity_id
_entity_poly.type
_entity_poly.pdbx_seq_one_letter_code
_entity_poly.pdbx_strand_id
1 'polypeptide(L)'
;MEHGRYGLTLTRTVNEVFDPWELSNFINNFGNEYYKLDLLRTISKELQHGISPRNLLILNNPIKRKYFNFEYVDLTKDNQFFAFQSIGYPITLYPNKTILKISILIRLYKRLNAILTRNISTSILFRASKLIGDSFTDALDELTSAAIRNLPKTATGTLKNNISNQKKELESEFNEYLKYEHDIDDYITILDKNKNDNVTSLEKFPLYFNSFFEAFNKIQKPLIGVYLEEENKVKILCSDHLKKRKETLPELDFKSFGHNSPSFFDVLPNVAQVGKTIYDATQEQKVRNEQIKTEQLTQEYIVEKIETEKVKRKFLEEHIKNLQQKNSTQSNKIGTIDQEIINIPATQIKIQAFDAYNQQAKSLNDLLRKNKLIVSKYENRVDQKA
;
A
#
# COMPACT_ATOMS: atom_id res chain seq x y z
N MET A 1 -29.42 12.56 -4.40
CA MET A 1 -28.84 13.13 -3.16
C MET A 1 -27.67 14.00 -3.56
N GLU A 2 -27.49 15.17 -2.94
CA GLU A 2 -26.35 16.04 -3.23
C GLU A 2 -25.07 15.42 -2.66
N HIS A 3 -24.11 15.10 -3.51
CA HIS A 3 -22.80 14.62 -3.06
C HIS A 3 -21.92 15.84 -2.71
N GLY A 4 -22.04 16.31 -1.47
CA GLY A 4 -21.14 17.30 -0.90
C GLY A 4 -19.69 16.81 -0.98
N ARG A 5 -18.85 17.55 -1.70
CA ARG A 5 -17.43 17.26 -1.89
C ARG A 5 -16.63 18.16 -0.97
N TYR A 6 -15.44 17.74 -0.55
CA TYR A 6 -14.60 18.58 0.28
C TYR A 6 -13.48 19.17 -0.57
N GLY A 7 -13.29 20.48 -0.50
CA GLY A 7 -12.21 21.19 -1.17
C GLY A 7 -10.99 21.30 -0.29
N LEU A 8 -9.86 20.81 -0.79
CA LEU A 8 -8.52 21.06 -0.26
C LEU A 8 -7.86 22.14 -1.12
N THR A 9 -7.56 23.30 -0.55
CA THR A 9 -6.65 24.25 -1.21
C THR A 9 -5.24 23.99 -0.71
N LEU A 10 -4.32 23.71 -1.64
CA LEU A 10 -2.89 23.59 -1.39
C LEU A 10 -2.21 24.85 -1.91
N THR A 11 -1.45 25.57 -1.09
CA THR A 11 -0.78 26.83 -1.47
C THR A 11 0.72 26.69 -1.26
N ARG A 12 1.54 27.24 -2.17
CA ARG A 12 3.00 27.30 -1.95
C ARG A 12 3.35 28.24 -0.81
N THR A 13 4.40 27.91 -0.06
CA THR A 13 5.01 28.77 0.95
C THR A 13 6.03 29.76 0.37
N VAL A 14 6.20 29.75 -0.96
CA VAL A 14 7.14 30.59 -1.72
C VAL A 14 6.45 31.20 -2.94
N ASN A 15 6.94 32.36 -3.37
CA ASN A 15 6.42 33.09 -4.54
C ASN A 15 6.99 32.56 -5.87
N GLU A 16 6.99 31.24 -6.04
CA GLU A 16 7.48 30.53 -7.22
C GLU A 16 6.32 29.87 -7.98
N VAL A 17 6.33 29.93 -9.31
CA VAL A 17 5.43 29.15 -10.18
C VAL A 17 5.99 27.72 -10.32
N PHE A 18 5.13 26.72 -10.53
CA PHE A 18 5.58 25.36 -10.87
C PHE A 18 5.97 25.27 -12.34
N ASP A 19 7.09 24.60 -12.62
CA ASP A 19 7.37 24.17 -13.99
C ASP A 19 6.34 23.11 -14.46
N PRO A 20 6.04 23.01 -15.77
CA PRO A 20 5.11 22.00 -16.30
C PRO A 20 5.50 20.55 -15.95
N TRP A 21 6.80 20.26 -15.77
CA TRP A 21 7.29 18.94 -15.39
C TRP A 21 7.12 18.67 -13.88
N GLU A 22 7.37 19.66 -13.02
CA GLU A 22 7.07 19.57 -11.58
C GLU A 22 5.57 19.38 -11.35
N LEU A 23 4.75 20.20 -12.03
CA LEU A 23 3.30 20.16 -12.00
C LEU A 23 2.76 18.76 -12.35
N SER A 24 3.25 18.18 -13.45
CA SER A 24 2.89 16.82 -13.88
C SER A 24 3.32 15.76 -12.88
N ASN A 25 4.53 15.87 -12.33
CA ASN A 25 5.06 14.93 -11.33
C ASN A 25 4.27 15.01 -10.01
N PHE A 26 3.98 16.21 -9.52
CA PHE A 26 3.18 16.43 -8.32
C PHE A 26 1.77 15.82 -8.48
N ILE A 27 1.06 16.13 -9.57
CA ILE A 27 -0.29 15.59 -9.83
C ILE A 27 -0.28 14.06 -9.90
N ASN A 28 0.71 13.45 -10.57
CA ASN A 28 0.77 11.99 -10.69
C ASN A 28 1.12 11.28 -9.37
N ASN A 29 1.98 11.89 -8.53
CA ASN A 29 2.38 11.37 -7.22
C ASN A 29 1.28 11.58 -6.18
N PHE A 30 0.71 12.78 -6.07
CA PHE A 30 -0.39 13.07 -5.15
C PHE A 30 -1.60 12.16 -5.45
N GLY A 31 -1.93 11.98 -6.73
CA GLY A 31 -2.95 11.01 -7.17
C GLY A 31 -2.55 9.53 -7.07
N ASN A 32 -1.31 9.20 -6.68
CA ASN A 32 -0.92 7.84 -6.27
C ASN A 32 -1.17 7.63 -4.77
N GLU A 33 -0.73 8.59 -3.93
CA GLU A 33 -0.93 8.52 -2.49
C GLU A 33 -2.43 8.57 -2.11
N TYR A 34 -3.21 9.45 -2.76
CA TYR A 34 -4.67 9.53 -2.57
C TYR A 34 -5.36 8.20 -2.89
N TYR A 35 -5.01 7.57 -4.01
CA TYR A 35 -5.55 6.26 -4.41
C TYR A 35 -5.21 5.17 -3.39
N LYS A 36 -3.98 5.17 -2.85
CA LYS A 36 -3.58 4.23 -1.80
C LYS A 36 -4.33 4.46 -0.48
N LEU A 37 -4.54 5.71 -0.06
CA LEU A 37 -5.33 6.01 1.14
C LEU A 37 -6.79 5.54 1.00
N ASP A 38 -7.40 5.74 -0.17
CA ASP A 38 -8.76 5.25 -0.43
C ASP A 38 -8.84 3.72 -0.56
N LEU A 39 -7.81 3.07 -1.09
CA LEU A 39 -7.68 1.61 -1.07
C LEU A 39 -7.59 1.07 0.36
N LEU A 40 -6.75 1.65 1.24
CA LEU A 40 -6.66 1.25 2.66
C LEU A 40 -8.00 1.43 3.39
N ARG A 41 -8.69 2.55 3.15
CA ARG A 41 -10.05 2.79 3.65
C ARG A 41 -11.04 1.72 3.15
N THR A 42 -10.95 1.35 1.88
CA THR A 42 -11.87 0.38 1.26
C THR A 42 -11.58 -1.05 1.73
N ILE A 43 -10.32 -1.47 1.82
CA ILE A 43 -9.90 -2.73 2.46
C ILE A 43 -10.45 -2.82 3.89
N SER A 44 -10.30 -1.75 4.67
CA SER A 44 -10.79 -1.68 6.05
C SER A 44 -12.31 -1.87 6.14
N LYS A 45 -13.05 -1.32 5.17
CA LYS A 45 -14.50 -1.53 5.04
C LYS A 45 -14.85 -2.96 4.66
N GLU A 46 -14.24 -3.56 3.64
CA GLU A 46 -14.54 -4.95 3.24
C GLU A 46 -14.31 -5.91 4.44
N LEU A 47 -13.22 -5.74 5.18
CA LEU A 47 -12.94 -6.47 6.43
C LEU A 47 -14.03 -6.26 7.50
N GLN A 48 -14.48 -5.01 7.72
CA GLN A 48 -15.56 -4.69 8.66
C GLN A 48 -16.91 -5.31 8.27
N HIS A 49 -17.15 -5.57 6.98
CA HIS A 49 -18.35 -6.27 6.49
C HIS A 49 -18.20 -7.80 6.48
N GLY A 50 -17.12 -8.34 7.06
CA GLY A 50 -16.90 -9.78 7.22
C GLY A 50 -16.21 -10.49 6.05
N ILE A 51 -15.62 -9.75 5.10
CA ILE A 51 -14.79 -10.37 4.06
C ILE A 51 -13.54 -10.97 4.69
N SER A 52 -13.32 -12.27 4.46
CA SER A 52 -12.13 -12.99 4.94
C SER A 52 -10.84 -12.35 4.42
N PRO A 53 -9.82 -12.12 5.27
CA PRO A 53 -8.50 -11.66 4.84
C PRO A 53 -7.81 -12.56 3.82
N ARG A 54 -8.19 -13.85 3.73
CA ARG A 54 -7.69 -14.76 2.69
C ARG A 54 -8.13 -14.38 1.28
N ASN A 55 -9.25 -13.67 1.17
CA ASN A 55 -9.88 -13.35 -0.10
C ASN A 55 -9.42 -11.98 -0.63
N LEU A 56 -8.80 -11.15 0.20
CA LEU A 56 -8.14 -9.92 -0.24
C LEU A 56 -6.84 -10.26 -0.98
N LEU A 57 -6.71 -9.78 -2.21
CA LEU A 57 -5.53 -9.97 -3.05
C LEU A 57 -5.05 -8.68 -3.70
N ILE A 58 -3.74 -8.59 -3.93
CA ILE A 58 -3.04 -7.54 -4.67
C ILE A 58 -2.31 -8.17 -5.86
N LEU A 59 -2.37 -7.56 -7.05
CA LEU A 59 -1.51 -7.98 -8.15
C LEU A 59 -0.10 -7.41 -7.99
N ASN A 60 0.92 -8.24 -8.21
CA ASN A 60 2.33 -7.92 -7.97
C ASN A 60 2.95 -6.76 -8.80
N ASN A 61 2.15 -6.11 -9.66
CA ASN A 61 2.58 -5.17 -10.69
C ASN A 61 1.63 -3.95 -10.81
N PRO A 62 2.13 -2.78 -11.26
CA PRO A 62 1.33 -1.56 -11.41
C PRO A 62 0.32 -1.64 -12.56
N ILE A 63 -0.85 -1.02 -12.37
CA ILE A 63 -1.90 -0.96 -13.41
C ILE A 63 -1.48 -0.04 -14.56
N LYS A 64 -1.36 -0.59 -15.77
CA LYS A 64 -1.18 0.20 -16.99
C LYS A 64 -2.53 0.71 -17.49
N ARG A 65 -2.83 1.99 -17.20
CA ARG A 65 -4.04 2.83 -17.48
C ARG A 65 -4.85 2.63 -18.80
N LYS A 66 -4.42 1.78 -19.74
CA LYS A 66 -5.13 1.55 -21.02
C LYS A 66 -6.03 0.30 -21.04
N TYR A 67 -5.91 -0.62 -20.07
CA TYR A 67 -6.29 -2.03 -20.26
C TYR A 67 -7.20 -2.67 -19.20
N PHE A 68 -7.76 -1.92 -18.24
CA PHE A 68 -8.56 -2.51 -17.16
C PHE A 68 -9.76 -1.65 -16.79
N ASN A 69 -10.94 -2.04 -17.29
CA ASN A 69 -12.24 -1.39 -17.06
C ASN A 69 -13.21 -2.34 -16.30
N PHE A 70 -12.69 -3.37 -15.64
CA PHE A 70 -13.49 -4.39 -14.97
C PHE A 70 -13.72 -4.04 -13.50
N GLU A 71 -14.99 -3.95 -13.09
CA GLU A 71 -15.38 -3.91 -11.67
C GLU A 71 -15.37 -5.32 -11.05
N TYR A 72 -15.71 -6.33 -11.85
CA TYR A 72 -15.58 -7.76 -11.51
C TYR A 72 -14.80 -8.47 -12.62
N VAL A 73 -13.84 -9.29 -12.21
CA VAL A 73 -12.99 -10.10 -13.09
C VAL A 73 -13.38 -11.56 -12.95
N ASP A 74 -14.00 -12.12 -13.97
CA ASP A 74 -14.41 -13.51 -14.04
C ASP A 74 -13.24 -14.39 -14.51
N LEU A 75 -12.65 -15.16 -13.61
CA LEU A 75 -11.49 -16.00 -13.91
C LEU A 75 -11.85 -17.23 -14.76
N THR A 76 -13.16 -17.52 -14.94
CA THR A 76 -13.66 -18.56 -15.84
C THR A 76 -13.78 -18.10 -17.28
N LYS A 77 -13.65 -16.78 -17.56
CA LYS A 77 -13.70 -16.17 -18.89
C LYS A 77 -12.30 -15.83 -19.40
N ASP A 78 -12.02 -16.24 -20.63
CA ASP A 78 -10.68 -16.17 -21.23
C ASP A 78 -10.17 -14.72 -21.33
N ASN A 79 -10.97 -13.81 -21.88
CA ASN A 79 -10.61 -12.41 -22.07
C ASN A 79 -10.35 -11.65 -20.76
N GLN A 80 -11.11 -11.93 -19.70
CA GLN A 80 -10.94 -11.30 -18.39
C GLN A 80 -9.75 -11.90 -17.64
N PHE A 81 -9.58 -13.22 -17.67
CA PHE A 81 -8.39 -13.90 -17.15
C PHE A 81 -7.11 -13.45 -17.88
N PHE A 82 -7.14 -13.28 -19.20
CA PHE A 82 -6.02 -12.73 -19.99
C PHE A 82 -5.65 -11.32 -19.54
N ALA A 83 -6.63 -10.45 -19.29
CA ALA A 83 -6.39 -9.11 -18.78
C ALA A 83 -5.77 -9.15 -17.37
N PHE A 84 -6.30 -9.98 -16.47
CA PHE A 84 -5.82 -10.16 -15.09
C PHE A 84 -4.34 -10.59 -15.05
N GLN A 85 -3.99 -11.69 -15.74
CA GLN A 85 -2.60 -12.17 -15.78
C GLN A 85 -1.67 -11.20 -16.53
N SER A 86 -2.17 -10.34 -17.42
CA SER A 86 -1.34 -9.37 -18.16
C SER A 86 -0.78 -8.27 -17.25
N ILE A 87 -1.50 -7.95 -16.16
CA ILE A 87 -1.00 -7.06 -15.11
C ILE A 87 0.05 -7.80 -14.29
N GLY A 88 -0.34 -8.86 -13.56
CA GLY A 88 0.52 -9.49 -12.54
C GLY A 88 0.21 -10.96 -12.29
N TYR A 89 0.71 -11.47 -11.17
CA TYR A 89 0.17 -12.62 -10.46
C TYR A 89 -0.40 -12.12 -9.11
N PRO A 90 -1.44 -12.76 -8.56
CA PRO A 90 -2.00 -12.36 -7.28
C PRO A 90 -1.12 -12.76 -6.08
N ILE A 91 -1.13 -11.93 -5.06
CA ILE A 91 -0.58 -12.13 -3.73
C ILE A 91 -1.74 -11.87 -2.76
N THR A 92 -2.05 -12.79 -1.85
CA THR A 92 -3.15 -12.59 -0.88
C THR A 92 -2.66 -11.94 0.41
N LEU A 93 -3.58 -11.33 1.16
CA LEU A 93 -3.29 -10.74 2.46
C LEU A 93 -3.01 -11.83 3.51
N TYR A 94 -3.91 -12.80 3.66
CA TYR A 94 -3.64 -14.09 4.33
C TYR A 94 -3.59 -15.22 3.29
N PRO A 95 -2.88 -16.34 3.54
CA PRO A 95 -2.79 -17.44 2.57
C PRO A 95 -4.13 -18.06 2.14
N ASN A 96 -4.36 -18.08 0.81
CA ASN A 96 -5.45 -18.81 0.17
C ASN A 96 -4.87 -19.80 -0.86
N LYS A 97 -5.14 -21.09 -0.67
CA LYS A 97 -4.67 -22.22 -1.50
C LYS A 97 -5.03 -22.07 -2.98
N THR A 98 -6.25 -21.63 -3.28
CA THR A 98 -6.77 -21.47 -4.65
C THR A 98 -6.07 -20.34 -5.38
N ILE A 99 -5.92 -19.19 -4.73
CA ILE A 99 -5.19 -18.05 -5.30
C ILE A 99 -3.69 -18.34 -5.42
N LEU A 100 -3.09 -19.10 -4.49
CA LEU A 100 -1.69 -19.54 -4.59
C LEU A 100 -1.47 -20.43 -5.82
N LYS A 101 -2.33 -21.42 -6.07
CA LYS A 101 -2.27 -22.25 -7.30
C LYS A 101 -2.33 -21.36 -8.56
N ILE A 102 -3.24 -20.40 -8.63
CA ILE A 102 -3.38 -19.46 -9.76
C ILE A 102 -2.11 -18.60 -9.91
N SER A 103 -1.57 -18.10 -8.80
CA SER A 103 -0.36 -17.28 -8.77
C SER A 103 0.86 -18.03 -9.29
N ILE A 104 1.07 -19.26 -8.81
CA ILE A 104 2.13 -20.15 -9.26
C ILE A 104 1.98 -20.49 -10.75
N LEU A 105 0.77 -20.77 -11.23
CA LEU A 105 0.54 -21.09 -12.65
C LEU A 105 0.90 -19.91 -13.57
N ILE A 106 0.51 -18.69 -13.18
CA ILE A 106 0.87 -17.46 -13.91
C ILE A 106 2.38 -17.20 -13.83
N ARG A 107 3.03 -17.46 -12.69
CA ARG A 107 4.49 -17.36 -12.52
C ARG A 107 5.24 -18.36 -13.39
N LEU A 108 4.80 -19.62 -13.46
CA LEU A 108 5.39 -20.65 -14.33
C LEU A 108 5.29 -20.24 -15.80
N TYR A 109 4.11 -19.85 -16.27
CA TYR A 109 3.92 -19.36 -17.65
C TYR A 109 4.85 -18.19 -18.00
N LYS A 110 5.00 -17.22 -17.09
CA LYS A 110 5.91 -16.06 -17.29
C LYS A 110 7.39 -16.47 -17.29
N ARG A 111 7.81 -17.40 -16.42
CA ARG A 111 9.17 -17.96 -16.40
C ARG A 111 9.48 -18.76 -17.67
N LEU A 112 8.56 -19.60 -18.14
CA LEU A 112 8.72 -20.39 -19.36
C LEU A 112 8.82 -19.48 -20.60
N ASN A 113 7.95 -18.48 -20.73
CA ASN A 113 8.00 -17.51 -21.83
C ASN A 113 9.23 -16.58 -21.79
N ALA A 114 9.97 -16.50 -20.68
CA ALA A 114 11.26 -15.82 -20.63
C ALA A 114 12.43 -16.68 -21.16
N ILE A 115 12.23 -18.00 -21.30
CA ILE A 115 13.23 -18.98 -21.80
C ILE A 115 13.00 -19.31 -23.29
N LEU A 116 11.75 -19.24 -23.75
CA LEU A 116 11.35 -19.68 -25.09
C LEU A 116 11.54 -18.59 -26.16
N THR A 117 11.99 -18.99 -27.34
CA THR A 117 11.98 -18.14 -28.55
C THR A 117 10.59 -18.07 -29.21
N ARG A 118 9.66 -18.94 -28.80
CA ARG A 118 8.26 -18.96 -29.22
C ARG A 118 7.36 -19.11 -28.00
N ASN A 119 6.69 -18.02 -27.62
CA ASN A 119 5.85 -17.98 -26.43
C ASN A 119 4.71 -19.00 -26.49
N ILE A 120 4.42 -19.61 -25.33
CA ILE A 120 3.17 -20.31 -25.05
C ILE A 120 2.02 -19.30 -25.19
N SER A 121 0.93 -19.70 -25.85
CA SER A 121 -0.28 -18.87 -25.95
C SER A 121 -0.98 -18.70 -24.60
N THR A 122 -1.58 -17.54 -24.34
CA THR A 122 -2.43 -17.32 -23.15
C THR A 122 -3.59 -18.30 -23.08
N SER A 123 -4.12 -18.77 -24.22
CA SER A 123 -5.16 -19.80 -24.30
C SER A 123 -4.73 -21.14 -23.66
N ILE A 124 -3.43 -21.45 -23.67
CA ILE A 124 -2.90 -22.66 -23.03
C ILE A 124 -2.81 -22.46 -21.51
N LEU A 125 -2.38 -21.28 -21.05
CA LEU A 125 -2.45 -20.92 -19.62
C LEU A 125 -3.90 -20.98 -19.08
N PHE A 126 -4.88 -20.50 -19.87
CA PHE A 126 -6.29 -20.57 -19.50
C PHE A 126 -6.92 -21.97 -19.60
N ARG A 127 -6.36 -22.87 -20.43
CA ARG A 127 -6.67 -24.31 -20.35
C ARG A 127 -6.13 -24.90 -19.05
N ALA A 128 -4.85 -24.64 -18.75
CA ALA A 128 -4.21 -25.11 -17.53
C ALA A 128 -4.88 -24.56 -16.26
N SER A 129 -5.38 -23.32 -16.25
CA SER A 129 -6.06 -22.75 -15.08
C SER A 129 -7.40 -23.41 -14.76
N LYS A 130 -8.01 -24.16 -15.70
CA LYS A 130 -9.21 -24.96 -15.44
C LYS A 130 -8.88 -26.28 -14.73
N LEU A 131 -7.71 -26.86 -14.99
CA LEU A 131 -7.22 -28.09 -14.34
C LEU A 131 -6.85 -27.89 -12.85
N ILE A 132 -6.74 -26.64 -12.38
CA ILE A 132 -6.40 -26.28 -10.98
C ILE A 132 -7.30 -26.97 -9.94
N GLY A 133 -8.57 -27.22 -10.28
CA GLY A 133 -9.52 -27.94 -9.43
C GLY A 133 -9.25 -29.45 -9.37
N ASP A 134 -9.04 -30.07 -10.53
CA ASP A 134 -8.91 -31.53 -10.69
C ASP A 134 -7.51 -32.04 -10.27
N SER A 135 -6.46 -31.47 -10.86
CA SER A 135 -5.06 -31.79 -10.55
C SER A 135 -4.16 -30.58 -10.82
N PHE A 136 -3.52 -30.10 -9.76
CA PHE A 136 -2.57 -28.99 -9.88
C PHE A 136 -1.29 -29.40 -10.61
N THR A 137 -0.84 -30.66 -10.45
CA THR A 137 0.31 -31.19 -11.18
C THR A 137 0.04 -31.22 -12.69
N ASP A 138 -1.15 -31.62 -13.12
CA ASP A 138 -1.57 -31.64 -14.52
C ASP A 138 -1.65 -30.21 -15.10
N ALA A 139 -2.12 -29.23 -14.32
CA ALA A 139 -2.10 -27.82 -14.69
C ALA A 139 -0.68 -27.31 -14.96
N LEU A 140 0.30 -27.71 -14.14
CA LEU A 140 1.70 -27.38 -14.35
C LEU A 140 2.29 -28.14 -15.56
N ASP A 141 1.95 -29.42 -15.75
CA ASP A 141 2.51 -30.24 -16.82
C ASP A 141 1.93 -29.94 -18.21
N GLU A 142 0.72 -29.39 -18.32
CA GLU A 142 0.22 -28.83 -19.58
C GLU A 142 1.05 -27.60 -20.02
N LEU A 143 1.50 -26.77 -19.06
CA LEU A 143 2.41 -25.65 -19.36
C LEU A 143 3.83 -26.12 -19.72
N THR A 144 4.42 -27.07 -18.98
CA THR A 144 5.76 -27.58 -19.32
C THR A 144 5.75 -28.33 -20.65
N SER A 145 4.71 -29.12 -20.92
CA SER A 145 4.51 -29.80 -22.20
C SER A 145 4.37 -28.80 -23.34
N ALA A 146 3.64 -27.69 -23.15
CA ALA A 146 3.57 -26.61 -24.13
C ALA A 146 4.93 -25.94 -24.37
N ALA A 147 5.72 -25.69 -23.32
CA ALA A 147 7.08 -25.16 -23.45
C ALA A 147 7.98 -26.10 -24.26
N ILE A 148 7.96 -27.40 -23.96
CA ILE A 148 8.77 -28.41 -24.63
C ILE A 148 8.35 -28.57 -26.10
N ARG A 149 7.04 -28.49 -26.41
CA ARG A 149 6.51 -28.47 -27.79
C ARG A 149 6.94 -27.23 -28.58
N ASN A 150 7.15 -26.09 -27.91
CA ASN A 150 7.57 -24.82 -28.52
C ASN A 150 9.10 -24.68 -28.72
N LEU A 151 9.91 -25.56 -28.13
CA LEU A 151 11.36 -25.57 -28.35
C LEU A 151 11.72 -25.93 -29.81
N PRO A 152 12.81 -25.37 -30.37
CA PRO A 152 13.39 -25.87 -31.61
C PRO A 152 13.72 -27.38 -31.51
N LYS A 153 13.63 -28.12 -32.62
CA LYS A 153 14.03 -29.55 -32.67
C LYS A 153 15.50 -29.77 -32.29
N THR A 154 16.34 -28.75 -32.46
CA THR A 154 17.76 -28.68 -32.09
C THR A 154 18.02 -28.26 -30.64
N ALA A 155 17.00 -28.03 -29.82
CA ALA A 155 17.17 -27.56 -28.44
C ALA A 155 17.87 -28.61 -27.56
N THR A 156 18.89 -28.15 -26.83
CA THR A 156 19.73 -29.01 -25.98
C THR A 156 18.96 -29.58 -24.79
N GLY A 157 19.49 -30.67 -24.21
CA GLY A 157 18.99 -31.22 -22.95
C GLY A 157 18.98 -30.17 -21.82
N THR A 158 19.93 -29.24 -21.82
CA THR A 158 20.02 -28.13 -20.86
C THR A 158 18.78 -27.24 -20.86
N LEU A 159 18.21 -26.92 -22.03
CA LEU A 159 16.97 -26.12 -22.13
C LEU A 159 15.75 -26.88 -21.59
N LYS A 160 15.64 -28.18 -21.88
CA LYS A 160 14.58 -29.05 -21.36
C LYS A 160 14.69 -29.20 -19.84
N ASN A 161 15.90 -29.38 -19.32
CA ASN A 161 16.17 -29.45 -17.89
C ASN A 161 15.85 -28.13 -17.17
N ASN A 162 16.13 -26.96 -17.79
CA ASN A 162 15.73 -25.67 -17.22
C ASN A 162 14.19 -25.56 -17.10
N ILE A 163 13.43 -25.91 -18.15
CA ILE A 163 11.96 -25.97 -18.10
C ILE A 163 11.47 -26.86 -16.94
N SER A 164 12.01 -28.07 -16.81
CA SER A 164 11.66 -28.99 -15.71
C SER A 164 12.04 -28.44 -14.34
N ASN A 165 13.14 -27.70 -14.22
CA ASN A 165 13.56 -27.08 -12.96
C ASN A 165 12.63 -25.90 -12.58
N GLN A 166 12.17 -25.09 -13.55
CA GLN A 166 11.17 -24.04 -13.30
C GLN A 166 9.84 -24.60 -12.77
N LYS A 167 9.44 -25.81 -13.20
CA LYS A 167 8.31 -26.52 -12.56
C LYS A 167 8.66 -26.91 -11.13
N LYS A 168 9.74 -27.67 -10.93
CA LYS A 168 10.13 -28.23 -9.63
C LYS A 168 10.29 -27.19 -8.52
N GLU A 169 10.85 -26.02 -8.83
CA GLU A 169 10.99 -24.92 -7.87
C GLU A 169 9.63 -24.45 -7.34
N LEU A 170 8.68 -24.22 -8.25
CA LEU A 170 7.33 -23.75 -7.92
C LEU A 170 6.42 -24.85 -7.35
N GLU A 171 6.63 -26.10 -7.76
CA GLU A 171 5.97 -27.28 -7.20
C GLU A 171 6.47 -27.54 -5.75
N SER A 172 7.75 -27.28 -5.48
CA SER A 172 8.31 -27.28 -4.12
C SER A 172 7.74 -26.17 -3.24
N GLU A 173 7.57 -24.95 -3.77
CA GLU A 173 6.93 -23.84 -3.04
C GLU A 173 5.48 -24.17 -2.64
N PHE A 174 4.72 -24.83 -3.51
CA PHE A 174 3.37 -25.29 -3.19
C PHE A 174 3.38 -26.43 -2.15
N ASN A 175 4.30 -27.39 -2.28
CA ASN A 175 4.42 -28.50 -1.32
C ASN A 175 4.89 -28.02 0.07
N GLU A 176 5.70 -26.96 0.14
CA GLU A 176 6.06 -26.30 1.39
C GLU A 176 4.85 -25.60 2.04
N TYR A 177 4.02 -24.90 1.25
CA TYR A 177 2.76 -24.37 1.75
C TYR A 177 1.83 -25.47 2.28
N LEU A 178 1.66 -26.59 1.56
CA LEU A 178 0.85 -27.73 2.03
C LEU A 178 1.37 -28.31 3.37
N LYS A 179 2.69 -28.37 3.55
CA LYS A 179 3.32 -28.87 4.78
C LYS A 179 2.94 -28.04 6.02
N TYR A 180 2.76 -26.72 5.85
CA TYR A 180 2.43 -25.78 6.93
C TYR A 180 0.98 -25.29 6.91
N GLU A 181 0.10 -25.91 6.10
CA GLU A 181 -1.28 -25.46 5.93
C GLU A 181 -2.06 -25.44 7.26
N HIS A 182 -1.88 -26.46 8.11
CA HIS A 182 -2.47 -26.51 9.45
C HIS A 182 -1.87 -25.45 10.40
N ASP A 183 -0.55 -25.27 10.40
CA ASP A 183 0.13 -24.26 11.24
C ASP A 183 -0.35 -22.84 10.89
N ILE A 184 -0.57 -22.57 9.60
CA ILE A 184 -1.10 -21.29 9.07
C ILE A 184 -2.55 -21.08 9.51
N ASP A 185 -3.37 -22.13 9.46
CA ASP A 185 -4.79 -22.08 9.81
C ASP A 185 -5.03 -21.94 11.32
N ASP A 186 -4.22 -22.61 12.15
CA ASP A 186 -4.16 -22.40 13.61
C ASP A 186 -3.72 -20.97 13.94
N TYR A 187 -2.68 -20.47 13.28
CA TYR A 187 -2.16 -19.11 13.49
C TYR A 187 -3.20 -18.03 13.15
N ILE A 188 -3.93 -18.18 12.04
CA ILE A 188 -5.05 -17.29 11.69
C ILE A 188 -6.16 -17.38 12.74
N THR A 189 -6.48 -18.59 13.20
CA THR A 189 -7.48 -18.84 14.25
C THR A 189 -7.10 -18.22 15.60
N ILE A 190 -5.80 -18.08 15.90
CA ILE A 190 -5.30 -17.36 17.09
C ILE A 190 -5.48 -15.84 16.91
N LEU A 191 -5.10 -15.30 15.74
CA LEU A 191 -5.21 -13.87 15.45
C LEU A 191 -6.66 -13.35 15.53
N ASP A 192 -7.62 -14.07 14.94
CA ASP A 192 -9.03 -13.66 14.94
C ASP A 192 -9.65 -13.64 16.34
N LYS A 193 -9.10 -14.42 17.29
CA LYS A 193 -9.60 -14.53 18.67
C LYS A 193 -9.08 -13.44 19.62
N ASN A 194 -8.28 -12.49 19.13
CA ASN A 194 -7.73 -11.34 19.90
C ASN A 194 -7.07 -11.74 21.24
N LYS A 195 -6.50 -12.95 21.31
CA LYS A 195 -5.81 -13.40 22.52
C LYS A 195 -4.41 -12.84 22.58
N ASN A 196 -4.13 -12.02 23.60
CA ASN A 196 -2.79 -11.53 23.94
C ASN A 196 -1.89 -12.62 24.57
N ASP A 197 -2.11 -13.89 24.22
CA ASP A 197 -1.22 -15.00 24.59
C ASP A 197 0.05 -14.89 23.72
N ASN A 198 1.23 -14.87 24.33
CA ASN A 198 2.50 -14.53 23.65
C ASN A 198 2.72 -15.36 22.37
N VAL A 199 2.58 -14.72 21.19
CA VAL A 199 2.70 -15.35 19.87
C VAL A 199 4.17 -15.56 19.49
N THR A 200 4.84 -16.48 20.19
CA THR A 200 6.25 -16.87 19.99
C THR A 200 6.50 -17.64 18.67
N SER A 201 5.49 -17.81 17.82
CA SER A 201 5.58 -18.43 16.50
C SER A 201 5.74 -17.43 15.34
N LEU A 202 5.66 -16.12 15.59
CA LEU A 202 5.70 -15.05 14.58
C LEU A 202 6.91 -15.11 13.63
N GLU A 203 8.05 -15.63 14.10
CA GLU A 203 9.29 -15.74 13.31
C GLU A 203 9.20 -16.77 12.16
N LYS A 204 8.27 -17.74 12.22
CA LYS A 204 8.23 -18.86 11.26
C LYS A 204 7.55 -18.54 9.92
N PHE A 205 6.58 -17.63 9.90
CA PHE A 205 5.73 -17.41 8.72
C PHE A 205 5.67 -15.96 8.16
N PRO A 206 6.60 -15.02 8.45
CA PRO A 206 6.41 -13.60 8.09
C PRO A 206 6.33 -13.35 6.58
N LEU A 207 6.99 -14.17 5.76
CA LEU A 207 6.94 -14.09 4.29
C LEU A 207 5.51 -14.11 3.74
N TYR A 208 4.66 -15.00 4.26
CA TYR A 208 3.29 -15.18 3.79
C TYR A 208 2.37 -14.00 4.16
N PHE A 209 2.58 -13.38 5.32
CA PHE A 209 1.70 -12.34 5.85
C PHE A 209 2.19 -10.91 5.54
N ASN A 210 3.46 -10.70 5.20
CA ASN A 210 4.00 -9.38 4.86
C ASN A 210 3.93 -9.06 3.35
N SER A 211 3.98 -10.08 2.49
CA SER A 211 4.06 -9.94 1.02
C SER A 211 3.01 -8.99 0.41
N PHE A 212 1.79 -8.97 0.95
CA PHE A 212 0.73 -8.07 0.49
C PHE A 212 1.07 -6.59 0.72
N PHE A 213 1.51 -6.23 1.93
CA PHE A 213 1.82 -4.84 2.27
C PHE A 213 3.17 -4.38 1.71
N GLU A 214 4.14 -5.28 1.55
CA GLU A 214 5.36 -5.01 0.77
C GLU A 214 5.03 -4.65 -0.68
N ALA A 215 4.16 -5.42 -1.34
CA ALA A 215 3.66 -5.12 -2.67
C ALA A 215 2.88 -3.79 -2.70
N PHE A 216 1.98 -3.57 -1.73
CA PHE A 216 1.20 -2.34 -1.60
C PHE A 216 2.07 -1.08 -1.52
N ASN A 217 3.11 -1.11 -0.68
CA ASN A 217 4.02 0.00 -0.50
C ASN A 217 4.90 0.22 -1.75
N LYS A 218 5.44 -0.84 -2.33
CA LYS A 218 6.35 -0.80 -3.50
C LYS A 218 5.68 -0.39 -4.80
N ILE A 219 4.43 -0.79 -5.03
CA ILE A 219 3.75 -0.60 -6.32
C ILE A 219 3.12 0.80 -6.42
N GLN A 220 3.32 1.46 -7.57
CA GLN A 220 2.54 2.63 -7.95
C GLN A 220 1.20 2.16 -8.55
N LYS A 221 0.08 2.63 -8.01
CA LYS A 221 -1.28 2.25 -8.41
C LYS A 221 -1.47 0.72 -8.46
N PRO A 222 -1.40 0.03 -7.29
CA PRO A 222 -1.63 -1.40 -7.19
C PRO A 222 -3.08 -1.78 -7.52
N LEU A 223 -3.30 -2.91 -8.19
CA LEU A 223 -4.65 -3.49 -8.29
C LEU A 223 -4.92 -4.34 -7.06
N ILE A 224 -6.01 -4.05 -6.36
CA ILE A 224 -6.47 -4.81 -5.20
C ILE A 224 -7.90 -5.28 -5.46
N GLY A 225 -8.22 -6.48 -5.01
CA GLY A 225 -9.55 -7.05 -5.14
C GLY A 225 -9.91 -8.04 -4.04
N VAL A 226 -11.20 -8.36 -3.97
CA VAL A 226 -11.78 -9.41 -3.13
C VAL A 226 -12.15 -10.58 -4.03
N TYR A 227 -11.60 -11.76 -3.74
CA TYR A 227 -11.95 -13.01 -4.39
C TYR A 227 -13.30 -13.54 -3.84
N LEU A 228 -14.22 -13.81 -4.75
CA LEU A 228 -15.54 -14.37 -4.52
C LEU A 228 -15.46 -15.84 -4.93
N GLU A 229 -15.23 -16.73 -3.95
CA GLU A 229 -14.83 -18.11 -4.23
C GLU A 229 -15.92 -18.90 -4.96
N GLU A 230 -17.19 -18.72 -4.57
CA GLU A 230 -18.37 -19.35 -5.17
C GLU A 230 -18.55 -18.99 -6.65
N GLU A 231 -18.23 -17.75 -7.02
CA GLU A 231 -18.38 -17.24 -8.39
C GLU A 231 -17.08 -17.35 -9.23
N ASN A 232 -15.96 -17.72 -8.60
CA ASN A 232 -14.61 -17.65 -9.15
C ASN A 232 -14.29 -16.28 -9.80
N LYS A 233 -14.67 -15.21 -9.10
CA LYS A 233 -14.55 -13.81 -9.53
C LYS A 233 -13.65 -13.00 -8.60
N VAL A 234 -13.05 -11.93 -9.11
CA VAL A 234 -12.38 -10.92 -8.28
C VAL A 234 -13.12 -9.58 -8.43
N LYS A 235 -13.79 -9.12 -7.36
CA LYS A 235 -14.32 -7.77 -7.21
C LYS A 235 -13.14 -6.80 -7.06
N ILE A 236 -13.06 -5.76 -7.89
CA ILE A 236 -11.95 -4.80 -7.89
C ILE A 236 -12.26 -3.61 -6.98
N LEU A 237 -11.39 -3.35 -6.01
CA LEU A 237 -11.54 -2.23 -5.07
C LEU A 237 -11.10 -0.93 -5.73
N CYS A 238 -11.80 0.17 -5.43
CA CYS A 238 -11.56 1.50 -6.01
C CYS A 238 -11.50 1.46 -7.55
N SER A 239 -12.38 0.69 -8.19
CA SER A 239 -12.38 0.45 -9.65
C SER A 239 -12.73 1.72 -10.46
N ASP A 240 -13.46 2.67 -9.87
CA ASP A 240 -13.78 3.96 -10.49
C ASP A 240 -12.52 4.80 -10.80
N HIS A 241 -11.46 4.72 -9.98
CA HIS A 241 -10.15 5.36 -10.24
C HIS A 241 -9.47 4.81 -11.50
N LEU A 242 -9.94 3.67 -12.02
CA LEU A 242 -9.43 2.97 -13.20
C LEU A 242 -10.27 3.22 -14.45
N LYS A 243 -11.55 3.61 -14.28
CA LYS A 243 -12.49 3.88 -15.38
C LYS A 243 -12.01 5.09 -16.21
N LYS A 244 -12.46 5.16 -17.48
CA LYS A 244 -12.07 6.27 -18.37
C LYS A 244 -12.91 7.50 -18.04
N ARG A 245 -12.29 8.68 -18.02
CA ARG A 245 -12.85 10.02 -17.67
C ARG A 245 -14.11 10.49 -18.45
N LYS A 246 -14.75 9.64 -19.26
CA LYS A 246 -16.00 9.93 -19.97
C LYS A 246 -17.25 9.37 -19.28
N GLU A 247 -17.08 8.41 -18.36
CA GLU A 247 -18.20 7.62 -17.81
C GLU A 247 -18.53 7.98 -16.35
N THR A 248 -17.58 8.54 -15.60
CA THR A 248 -17.74 8.96 -14.20
C THR A 248 -17.05 10.30 -13.94
N LEU A 249 -17.53 11.02 -12.92
CA LEU A 249 -16.81 12.16 -12.35
C LEU A 249 -15.51 11.66 -11.68
N PRO A 250 -14.35 12.32 -11.86
CA PRO A 250 -13.11 11.87 -11.25
C PRO A 250 -13.18 11.86 -9.72
N GLU A 251 -12.61 10.84 -9.08
CA GLU A 251 -12.55 10.70 -7.61
C GLU A 251 -11.53 11.60 -6.94
N LEU A 252 -10.62 12.15 -7.74
CA LEU A 252 -9.74 13.25 -7.39
C LEU A 252 -9.66 14.20 -8.58
N ASP A 253 -10.19 15.41 -8.41
CA ASP A 253 -10.10 16.47 -9.42
C ASP A 253 -9.14 17.59 -8.99
N PHE A 254 -8.49 18.21 -9.97
CA PHE A 254 -7.64 19.39 -9.79
C PHE A 254 -8.33 20.56 -10.49
N LYS A 255 -9.31 21.17 -9.80
CA LYS A 255 -10.30 22.08 -10.40
C LYS A 255 -9.69 23.37 -10.95
N SER A 256 -8.64 23.88 -10.31
CA SER A 256 -7.85 25.01 -10.82
C SER A 256 -6.42 24.98 -10.33
N PHE A 257 -5.54 25.56 -11.13
CA PHE A 257 -4.14 25.82 -10.79
C PHE A 257 -3.88 27.33 -10.89
N GLY A 258 -3.40 27.92 -9.79
CA GLY A 258 -3.03 29.34 -9.76
C GLY A 258 -1.61 29.56 -10.26
N HIS A 259 -1.46 30.18 -11.43
CA HIS A 259 -0.16 30.67 -11.91
C HIS A 259 0.34 31.92 -11.16
N ASN A 260 -0.53 32.62 -10.43
CA ASN A 260 -0.15 33.77 -9.61
C ASN A 260 0.60 33.32 -8.36
N SER A 261 1.70 33.99 -8.02
CA SER A 261 2.46 33.70 -6.80
C SER A 261 1.71 34.15 -5.52
N PRO A 262 1.65 33.34 -4.45
CA PRO A 262 2.12 31.95 -4.38
C PRO A 262 1.16 30.98 -5.10
N SER A 263 1.70 30.11 -5.96
CA SER A 263 0.88 29.17 -6.73
C SER A 263 0.05 28.24 -5.83
N PHE A 264 -1.16 27.91 -6.28
CA PHE A 264 -2.08 27.04 -5.56
C PHE A 264 -2.71 25.95 -6.42
N PHE A 265 -3.15 24.88 -5.77
CA PHE A 265 -4.03 23.85 -6.33
C PHE A 265 -5.33 23.86 -5.55
N ASP A 266 -6.45 23.94 -6.25
CA ASP A 266 -7.75 23.59 -5.68
C ASP A 266 -8.08 22.14 -6.05
N VAL A 267 -8.09 21.27 -5.04
CA VAL A 267 -8.23 19.82 -5.17
C VAL A 267 -9.59 19.40 -4.61
N LEU A 268 -10.36 18.60 -5.37
CA LEU A 268 -11.59 17.96 -4.90
C LEU A 268 -11.39 16.45 -4.78
N PRO A 269 -11.10 15.93 -3.58
CA PRO A 269 -11.42 14.55 -3.23
C PRO A 269 -12.95 14.33 -3.24
N ASN A 270 -13.43 13.36 -4.03
CA ASN A 270 -14.79 12.82 -3.85
C ASN A 270 -14.94 12.13 -2.48
N VAL A 271 -13.84 11.56 -1.97
CA VAL A 271 -13.82 10.86 -0.70
C VAL A 271 -13.49 11.84 0.42
N ALA A 272 -14.54 12.43 0.98
CA ALA A 272 -14.50 13.33 2.15
C ALA A 272 -13.53 12.86 3.25
N GLN A 273 -13.58 11.58 3.61
CA GLN A 273 -12.77 10.97 4.67
C GLN A 273 -11.26 10.99 4.35
N VAL A 274 -10.87 10.78 3.09
CA VAL A 274 -9.47 10.89 2.66
C VAL A 274 -9.08 12.37 2.56
N GLY A 275 -9.99 13.26 2.17
CA GLY A 275 -9.80 14.71 2.29
C GLY A 275 -9.46 15.15 3.73
N LYS A 276 -10.25 14.68 4.71
CA LYS A 276 -10.02 14.91 6.15
C LYS A 276 -8.66 14.35 6.60
N THR A 277 -8.36 13.08 6.26
CA THR A 277 -7.06 12.44 6.52
C THR A 277 -5.88 13.29 6.04
N ILE A 278 -5.96 13.84 4.83
CA ILE A 278 -4.90 14.69 4.25
C ILE A 278 -4.78 16.02 4.99
N TYR A 279 -5.90 16.62 5.42
CA TYR A 279 -5.88 17.82 6.25
C TYR A 279 -5.27 17.52 7.63
N ASP A 280 -5.84 16.58 8.38
CA ASP A 280 -5.46 16.22 9.75
C ASP A 280 -3.96 15.91 9.86
N ALA A 281 -3.44 15.01 9.01
CA ALA A 281 -2.03 14.64 8.96
C ALA A 281 -1.08 15.81 8.65
N THR A 282 -1.56 16.88 8.00
CA THR A 282 -0.76 18.10 7.77
C THR A 282 -0.84 19.08 8.93
N GLN A 283 -1.90 19.07 9.74
CA GLN A 283 -1.99 19.88 10.97
C GLN A 283 -1.16 19.23 12.09
N GLU A 284 -1.25 17.91 12.26
CA GLU A 284 -0.40 17.13 13.17
C GLU A 284 1.09 17.39 12.89
N GLN A 285 1.49 17.40 11.61
CA GLN A 285 2.88 17.69 11.24
C GLN A 285 3.27 19.16 11.48
N LYS A 286 2.34 20.13 11.40
CA LYS A 286 2.62 21.52 11.83
C LYS A 286 2.86 21.58 13.34
N VAL A 287 1.93 21.03 14.14
CA VAL A 287 2.05 20.96 15.61
C VAL A 287 3.36 20.29 16.01
N ARG A 288 3.73 19.18 15.36
CA ARG A 288 5.00 18.48 15.60
C ARG A 288 6.22 19.29 15.19
N ASN A 289 6.18 20.04 14.08
CA ASN A 289 7.25 20.95 13.68
C ASN A 289 7.39 22.13 14.65
N GLU A 290 6.28 22.65 15.16
CA GLU A 290 6.25 23.71 16.17
C GLU A 290 6.77 23.21 17.53
N GLN A 291 6.41 21.99 17.94
CA GLN A 291 7.00 21.30 19.09
C GLN A 291 8.52 21.15 18.93
N ILE A 292 9.00 20.59 17.81
CA ILE A 292 10.45 20.45 17.55
C ILE A 292 11.15 21.81 17.55
N LYS A 293 10.55 22.85 16.95
CA LYS A 293 11.10 24.22 16.98
C LYS A 293 11.11 24.80 18.40
N THR A 294 10.10 24.50 19.21
CA THR A 294 10.02 24.91 20.62
C THR A 294 11.04 24.16 21.47
N GLU A 295 11.25 22.86 21.22
CA GLU A 295 12.31 22.05 21.84
C GLU A 295 13.70 22.57 21.47
N GLN A 296 13.93 22.93 20.19
CA GLN A 296 15.17 23.56 19.73
C GLN A 296 15.40 24.93 20.38
N LEU A 297 14.42 25.83 20.36
CA LEU A 297 14.50 27.12 21.05
C LEU A 297 14.65 26.96 22.57
N THR A 298 14.07 25.92 23.16
CA THR A 298 14.25 25.58 24.58
C THR A 298 15.66 25.04 24.84
N GLN A 299 16.25 24.26 23.93
CA GLN A 299 17.63 23.81 24.01
C GLN A 299 18.63 24.96 23.79
N GLU A 300 18.38 25.86 22.84
CA GLU A 300 19.15 27.08 22.63
C GLU A 300 19.09 27.99 23.86
N TYR A 301 17.89 28.24 24.40
CA TYR A 301 17.71 28.96 25.66
C TYR A 301 18.34 28.24 26.85
N ILE A 302 18.32 26.91 26.92
CA ILE A 302 19.03 26.14 27.96
C ILE A 302 20.55 26.25 27.77
N VAL A 303 21.07 26.30 26.54
CA VAL A 303 22.50 26.50 26.26
C VAL A 303 22.92 27.93 26.62
N GLU A 304 22.19 28.95 26.17
CA GLU A 304 22.42 30.37 26.55
C GLU A 304 22.29 30.57 28.06
N LYS A 305 21.31 29.93 28.70
CA LYS A 305 21.17 29.90 30.16
C LYS A 305 22.33 29.16 30.82
N ILE A 306 22.82 28.06 30.27
CA ILE A 306 24.02 27.36 30.75
C ILE A 306 25.28 28.20 30.51
N GLU A 307 25.35 29.04 29.49
CA GLU A 307 26.52 29.91 29.24
C GLU A 307 26.50 31.17 30.11
N THR A 308 25.35 31.81 30.28
CA THR A 308 25.17 32.86 31.29
C THR A 308 25.26 32.30 32.71
N GLU A 309 24.88 31.04 32.97
CA GLU A 309 25.18 30.32 34.22
C GLU A 309 26.63 29.84 34.30
N LYS A 310 27.39 29.64 33.23
CA LYS A 310 28.86 29.44 33.26
C LYS A 310 29.58 30.74 33.61
N VAL A 311 29.15 31.88 33.06
CA VAL A 311 29.66 33.21 33.42
C VAL A 311 29.32 33.53 34.87
N LYS A 312 28.06 33.34 35.28
CA LYS A 312 27.66 33.44 36.69
C LYS A 312 28.36 32.40 37.56
N ARG A 313 28.67 31.19 37.08
CA ARG A 313 29.47 30.18 37.80
C ARG A 313 30.91 30.59 37.96
N LYS A 314 31.58 31.28 37.04
CA LYS A 314 32.91 31.84 37.34
C LYS A 314 32.83 32.82 38.52
N PHE A 315 31.83 33.69 38.52
CA PHE A 315 31.55 34.64 39.62
C PHE A 315 31.07 33.94 40.92
N LEU A 316 30.39 32.80 40.80
CA LEU A 316 29.86 31.99 41.91
C LEU A 316 30.77 30.82 42.30
N GLU A 317 31.86 30.52 41.62
CA GLU A 317 32.90 29.58 42.05
C GLU A 317 33.86 30.32 43.01
N GLU A 318 34.01 31.63 42.82
CA GLU A 318 34.61 32.57 43.76
C GLU A 318 33.75 32.75 45.03
N HIS A 319 32.41 32.65 44.93
CA HIS A 319 31.47 32.81 46.06
C HIS A 319 31.01 31.48 46.72
N ILE A 320 30.85 30.40 45.94
CA ILE A 320 30.45 29.04 46.38
C ILE A 320 31.71 28.17 46.59
N LYS A 321 32.81 28.79 46.98
CA LYS A 321 33.74 28.17 47.94
C LYS A 321 33.13 28.07 49.35
N ASN A 322 32.05 28.82 49.61
CA ASN A 322 31.44 28.96 50.95
C ASN A 322 30.15 28.15 51.20
N LEU A 323 29.41 27.69 50.17
CA LEU A 323 28.02 27.22 50.33
C LEU A 323 27.65 25.96 49.51
N GLN A 324 28.17 24.79 49.90
CA GLN A 324 27.69 23.50 49.39
C GLN A 324 26.56 22.92 50.27
N GLN A 325 25.37 22.61 49.70
CA GLN A 325 24.53 21.48 50.12
C GLN A 325 23.31 21.18 49.19
N LYS A 326 23.17 19.89 48.80
CA LYS A 326 21.95 19.12 48.45
C LYS A 326 21.12 19.41 47.16
N ASN A 327 21.06 18.39 46.28
CA ASN A 327 19.89 17.58 45.81
C ASN A 327 18.48 18.22 45.65
N SER A 328 17.51 17.78 44.81
CA SER A 328 17.32 16.96 43.58
C SER A 328 15.76 16.87 43.31
N THR A 329 15.08 16.21 42.35
CA THR A 329 15.35 15.30 41.19
C THR A 329 14.13 15.31 40.22
N GLN A 330 14.29 14.98 38.91
CA GLN A 330 13.23 14.60 37.92
C GLN A 330 12.16 15.67 37.54
N SER A 331 11.67 15.85 36.30
CA SER A 331 11.32 15.00 35.13
C SER A 331 9.86 14.52 35.11
N ASN A 332 9.10 14.92 34.08
CA ASN A 332 7.84 14.31 33.69
C ASN A 332 7.63 14.40 32.17
N LYS A 333 7.04 13.36 31.57
CA LYS A 333 6.59 13.32 30.16
C LYS A 333 5.07 13.53 30.09
N ILE A 334 4.58 14.05 28.98
CA ILE A 334 3.14 14.04 28.62
C ILE A 334 2.98 13.25 27.31
N GLY A 335 1.90 12.47 27.22
CA GLY A 335 1.62 11.55 26.10
C GLY A 335 0.84 12.19 24.95
N THR A 336 0.75 11.46 23.83
CA THR A 336 0.00 11.83 22.63
C THR A 336 -1.50 11.54 22.74
N ILE A 337 -2.27 12.08 21.79
CA ILE A 337 -3.66 11.69 21.52
C ILE A 337 -3.73 11.22 20.06
N ASP A 338 -4.05 9.94 19.85
CA ASP A 338 -4.33 9.34 18.54
C ASP A 338 -5.61 8.50 18.66
N GLN A 339 -6.77 9.04 18.25
CA GLN A 339 -8.06 8.35 18.36
C GLN A 339 -9.03 8.67 17.20
N GLU A 340 -8.80 8.08 16.01
CA GLU A 340 -9.91 7.84 15.05
C GLU A 340 -9.70 6.70 14.03
N ILE A 341 -8.62 5.91 14.12
CA ILE A 341 -8.34 4.78 13.19
C ILE A 341 -8.76 3.41 13.78
N ILE A 342 -9.19 3.37 15.04
CA ILE A 342 -9.46 2.12 15.77
C ILE A 342 -10.96 1.79 15.81
N ASN A 343 -11.43 1.13 14.74
CA ASN A 343 -12.62 0.26 14.77
C ASN A 343 -12.45 -0.96 13.84
N ILE A 344 -11.23 -1.50 13.84
CA ILE A 344 -10.90 -2.85 13.38
C ILE A 344 -10.54 -3.66 14.65
N PRO A 345 -10.94 -4.95 14.77
CA PRO A 345 -10.44 -5.85 15.81
C PRO A 345 -8.90 -5.85 15.89
N ALA A 346 -8.33 -6.22 17.05
CA ALA A 346 -6.91 -6.09 17.34
C ALA A 346 -6.03 -7.19 16.69
N THR A 347 -6.21 -7.41 15.38
CA THR A 347 -5.49 -8.40 14.58
C THR A 347 -4.20 -7.83 13.98
N GLN A 348 -3.28 -8.70 13.54
CA GLN A 348 -2.03 -8.32 12.88
C GLN A 348 -2.24 -7.42 11.65
N ILE A 349 -3.34 -7.62 10.90
CA ILE A 349 -3.73 -6.80 9.75
C ILE A 349 -3.86 -5.33 10.13
N LYS A 350 -4.41 -5.03 11.31
CA LYS A 350 -4.60 -3.66 11.79
C LYS A 350 -3.26 -2.95 12.02
N ILE A 351 -2.25 -3.66 12.53
CA ILE A 351 -0.90 -3.13 12.71
C ILE A 351 -0.29 -2.84 11.34
N GLN A 352 -0.27 -3.82 10.44
CA GLN A 352 0.29 -3.65 9.10
C GLN A 352 -0.43 -2.57 8.26
N ALA A 353 -1.76 -2.46 8.39
CA ALA A 353 -2.56 -1.43 7.73
C ALA A 353 -2.34 -0.04 8.33
N PHE A 354 -2.13 0.06 9.64
CA PHE A 354 -1.76 1.30 10.33
C PHE A 354 -0.33 1.75 9.93
N ASP A 355 0.62 0.83 9.84
CA ASP A 355 1.97 1.11 9.33
C ASP A 355 1.96 1.54 7.86
N ALA A 356 1.18 0.87 7.01
CA ALA A 356 0.99 1.25 5.61
C ALA A 356 0.29 2.62 5.48
N TYR A 357 -0.70 2.92 6.33
CA TYR A 357 -1.34 4.23 6.40
C TYR A 357 -0.34 5.32 6.81
N ASN A 358 0.39 5.11 7.90
CA ASN A 358 1.42 6.02 8.41
C ASN A 358 2.52 6.27 7.35
N GLN A 359 2.90 5.23 6.60
CA GLN A 359 3.83 5.36 5.48
C GLN A 359 3.27 6.21 4.34
N GLN A 360 1.99 6.06 3.95
CA GLN A 360 1.41 6.88 2.87
C GLN A 360 1.18 8.33 3.35
N ALA A 361 0.70 8.53 4.59
CA ALA A 361 0.53 9.85 5.20
C ALA A 361 1.87 10.60 5.28
N LYS A 362 2.94 9.92 5.69
CA LYS A 362 4.31 10.46 5.66
C LYS A 362 4.79 10.75 4.24
N SER A 363 4.61 9.84 3.29
CA SER A 363 4.97 10.05 1.88
C SER A 363 4.27 11.27 1.28
N LEU A 364 3.01 11.50 1.63
CA LEU A 364 2.24 12.67 1.22
C LEU A 364 2.73 13.96 1.88
N ASN A 365 3.00 13.95 3.19
CA ASN A 365 3.59 15.09 3.90
C ASN A 365 4.99 15.44 3.34
N ASP A 366 5.84 14.44 3.05
CA ASP A 366 7.12 14.65 2.38
C ASP A 366 6.96 15.16 0.94
N LEU A 367 5.93 14.71 0.20
CA LEU A 367 5.61 15.22 -1.14
C LEU A 367 5.20 16.69 -1.10
N LEU A 368 4.29 17.08 -0.19
CA LEU A 368 3.88 18.47 0.00
C LEU A 368 5.09 19.34 0.39
N ARG A 369 5.89 18.91 1.37
CA ARG A 369 7.09 19.62 1.82
C ARG A 369 8.12 19.81 0.70
N LYS A 370 8.40 18.77 -0.12
CA LYS A 370 9.31 18.85 -1.27
C LYS A 370 8.85 19.84 -2.33
N ASN A 371 7.54 19.94 -2.57
CA ASN A 371 6.93 20.88 -3.51
C ASN A 371 6.70 22.28 -2.90
N LYS A 372 7.13 22.50 -1.66
CA LYS A 372 6.94 23.74 -0.87
C LYS A 372 5.45 24.09 -0.67
N LEU A 373 4.57 23.08 -0.57
CA LEU A 373 3.12 23.22 -0.41
C LEU A 373 2.66 23.04 1.05
N ILE A 374 1.63 23.78 1.44
CA ILE A 374 0.84 23.55 2.66
C ILE A 374 -0.65 23.42 2.31
N VAL A 375 -1.41 22.64 3.09
CA VAL A 375 -2.88 22.73 3.08
C VAL A 375 -3.25 24.04 3.79
N SER A 376 -3.85 24.96 3.04
CA SER A 376 -4.27 26.28 3.50
C SER A 376 -5.76 26.36 3.82
N LYS A 377 -6.60 25.53 3.17
CA LYS A 377 -8.04 25.41 3.43
C LYS A 377 -8.51 23.95 3.31
N TYR A 378 -9.50 23.61 4.14
CA TYR A 378 -10.35 22.43 3.99
C TYR A 378 -11.80 22.84 4.24
N GLU A 379 -12.64 22.78 3.21
CA GLU A 379 -13.99 23.36 3.20
C GLU A 379 -14.99 22.37 2.57
N ASN A 380 -16.20 22.26 3.13
CA ASN A 380 -17.27 21.52 2.46
C ASN A 380 -17.82 22.35 1.29
N ARG A 381 -17.77 21.80 0.08
CA ARG A 381 -18.14 22.44 -1.18
C ARG A 381 -19.23 21.60 -1.87
N VAL A 382 -20.48 22.05 -1.77
CA VAL A 382 -21.57 21.51 -2.59
C VAL A 382 -21.30 21.86 -4.04
N ASP A 383 -21.20 20.86 -4.92
CA ASP A 383 -20.96 21.09 -6.34
C ASP A 383 -22.25 21.52 -7.03
N GLN A 384 -22.45 22.83 -7.21
CA GLN A 384 -23.69 23.43 -7.75
C GLN A 384 -23.98 23.11 -9.23
N LYS A 385 -23.22 22.20 -9.86
CA LYS A 385 -23.48 21.68 -11.22
C LYS A 385 -23.12 20.20 -11.30
N ALA A 386 -24.15 19.40 -11.59
CA ALA A 386 -24.06 18.10 -12.25
C ALA A 386 -24.54 18.27 -13.69
#